data_AF-A0A4Q3J8S7-F1
#
_entry.id   AF-A0A4Q3J8S7-F1
#
_cell.length_a   1.000
_cell.length_b   1.000
_cell.length_c   1.000
_cell.angle_alpha   90.00
_cell.angle_beta   90.00
_cell.angle_gamma   90.00
#
_symmetry.space_group_name_H-M   'P 1'
#
loop_
_entity.id
_entity.type
_entity.pdbx_description
1 polymer ?
#
loop_
_entity_poly.entity_id
_entity_poly.type
_entity_poly.pdbx_seq_one_letter_code
_entity_poly.pdbx_strand_id
1 'polypeptide(L)'
;MSFLKESYRAAFRESFQRALDSLPSRDQLLLRQHTLDGLGLDQLAAQHQVHRATVARWLASARETLVLRSRRHFFAAIELPPGEGDSVLRLVESRLDETIRRRLQGAG
;
A
#
# COMPACT_ATOMS: atom_id res chain seq x y z
N MET A 1 21.84 11.39 -13.57
CA MET A 1 21.25 10.45 -12.58
C MET A 1 19.80 10.78 -12.17
N SER A 2 19.26 11.98 -12.44
CA SER A 2 17.90 12.34 -12.00
C SER A 2 16.78 11.71 -12.82
N PHE A 3 16.97 11.52 -14.13
CA PHE A 3 15.97 10.94 -15.03
C PHE A 3 15.58 9.50 -14.67
N LEU A 4 16.57 8.66 -14.31
CA LEU A 4 16.34 7.27 -13.93
C LEU A 4 15.51 7.13 -12.65
N LYS A 5 15.77 8.00 -11.67
CA LYS A 5 14.97 8.07 -10.43
C LYS A 5 13.53 8.52 -10.70
N GLU A 6 13.31 9.44 -11.64
CA GLU A 6 11.98 9.89 -12.05
C GLU A 6 11.20 8.74 -12.72
N SER A 7 11.83 8.01 -13.64
CA SER A 7 11.23 6.86 -14.32
C SER A 7 10.84 5.74 -13.36
N TYR A 8 11.69 5.40 -12.39
CA TYR A 8 11.34 4.40 -11.37
C TYR A 8 10.18 4.88 -10.47
N ARG A 9 10.08 6.18 -10.18
CA ARG A 9 8.94 6.72 -9.42
C ARG A 9 7.64 6.64 -10.21
N ALA A 10 7.68 6.91 -11.51
CA ALA A 10 6.53 6.77 -12.40
C ALA A 10 6.07 5.31 -12.49
N ALA A 11 7.01 4.39 -12.75
CA ALA A 11 6.74 2.96 -12.77
C ALA A 11 6.16 2.46 -11.43
N PHE A 12 6.72 2.89 -10.30
CA PHE A 12 6.17 2.54 -8.99
C PHE A 12 4.73 3.03 -8.79
N ARG A 13 4.45 4.29 -9.14
CA ARG A 13 3.09 4.85 -9.03
C ARG A 13 2.10 4.05 -9.86
N GLU A 14 2.47 3.70 -11.10
CA GLU A 14 1.62 2.90 -11.97
C GLU A 14 1.40 1.49 -11.43
N SER A 15 2.46 0.83 -10.95
CA SER A 15 2.38 -0.51 -10.34
C SER A 15 1.55 -0.52 -9.06
N PHE A 16 1.66 0.52 -8.24
CA PHE A 16 0.84 0.71 -7.05
C PHE A 16 -0.63 0.91 -7.41
N GLN A 17 -0.93 1.74 -8.41
CA GLN A 17 -2.30 1.94 -8.88
C GLN A 17 -2.90 0.64 -9.42
N ARG A 18 -2.17 -0.08 -10.26
CA ARG A 18 -2.59 -1.40 -10.77
C ARG A 18 -2.83 -2.41 -9.63
N ALA A 19 -1.98 -2.39 -8.60
CA ALA A 19 -2.16 -3.23 -7.44
C ALA A 19 -3.43 -2.87 -6.66
N LEU A 20 -3.68 -1.57 -6.44
CA LEU A 20 -4.88 -1.07 -5.80
C LEU A 20 -6.15 -1.47 -6.58
N ASP A 21 -6.15 -1.26 -7.90
CA ASP A 21 -7.29 -1.57 -8.78
C ASP A 21 -7.58 -3.08 -8.84
N SER A 22 -6.56 -3.92 -8.63
CA SER A 22 -6.70 -5.38 -8.60
C SER A 22 -7.32 -5.92 -7.30
N LEU A 23 -7.36 -5.12 -6.22
CA LEU A 23 -7.92 -5.58 -4.95
C LEU A 23 -9.44 -5.77 -5.03
N PRO A 24 -10.04 -6.66 -4.22
CA PRO A 24 -11.49 -6.70 -4.07
C PRO A 24 -12.05 -5.34 -3.65
N SER A 25 -13.24 -4.96 -4.14
CA SER A 25 -13.85 -3.64 -3.88
C SER A 25 -13.97 -3.33 -2.38
N ARG A 26 -14.24 -4.35 -1.55
CA ARG A 26 -14.28 -4.21 -0.08
C ARG A 26 -12.94 -3.74 0.48
N ASP A 27 -11.85 -4.33 0.00
CA ASP A 27 -10.51 -4.06 0.51
C ASP A 27 -10.03 -2.67 0.05
N GLN A 28 -10.36 -2.28 -1.20
CA GLN A 28 -10.16 -0.91 -1.68
C GLN A 28 -10.92 0.11 -0.82
N LEU A 29 -12.19 -0.16 -0.51
CA LEU A 29 -13.04 0.71 0.31
C LEU A 29 -12.49 0.83 1.73
N LEU A 30 -12.15 -0.29 2.38
CA LEU A 30 -11.54 -0.30 3.72
C LEU A 30 -10.25 0.51 3.78
N LEU A 31 -9.37 0.31 2.80
CA LEU A 31 -8.13 1.07 2.70
C LEU A 31 -8.43 2.57 2.55
N ARG A 32 -9.36 2.94 1.65
CA ARG A 32 -9.77 4.33 1.43
C ARG A 32 -10.33 4.98 2.69
N GLN A 33 -11.29 4.33 3.35
CA GLN A 33 -11.97 4.86 4.53
C GLN A 33 -11.01 5.11 5.69
N HIS A 34 -10.09 4.17 5.91
CA HIS A 34 -9.09 4.32 6.96
C HIS A 34 -7.99 5.34 6.60
N THR A 35 -7.66 5.46 5.31
CA THR A 35 -6.49 6.22 4.85
C THR A 35 -6.84 7.65 4.45
N LEU A 36 -7.91 7.85 3.70
CA LEU A 36 -8.35 9.17 3.23
C LEU A 36 -9.37 9.79 4.19
N ASP A 37 -10.35 9.00 4.63
CA ASP A 37 -11.45 9.51 5.45
C ASP A 37 -11.09 9.52 6.95
N GLY A 38 -9.93 8.96 7.31
CA GLY A 38 -9.37 8.99 8.67
C GLY A 38 -10.14 8.11 9.67
N LEU A 39 -10.97 7.19 9.20
CA LEU A 39 -11.79 6.36 10.09
C LEU A 39 -10.93 5.40 10.93
N GLY A 40 -11.20 5.41 12.23
CA GLY A 40 -10.62 4.47 13.18
C GLY A 40 -11.21 3.05 13.04
N LEU A 41 -10.57 2.07 13.68
CA LEU A 41 -11.02 0.67 13.60
C LEU A 41 -12.43 0.46 14.16
N ASP A 42 -12.82 1.20 15.20
CA ASP A 42 -14.14 1.06 15.82
C ASP A 42 -15.26 1.64 14.94
N GLN A 43 -14.98 2.75 14.24
CA GLN A 43 -15.93 3.33 13.28
C GLN A 43 -16.14 2.41 12.07
N LEU A 44 -15.05 1.83 11.56
CA LEU A 44 -15.12 0.85 10.49
C LEU A 44 -15.84 -0.42 10.94
N ALA A 45 -15.58 -0.90 12.16
CA ALA A 45 -16.25 -2.06 12.74
C ALA A 45 -17.76 -1.84 12.83
N ALA A 46 -18.20 -0.66 13.30
CA ALA A 46 -19.61 -0.30 13.34
C ALA A 46 -20.24 -0.22 11.94
N GLN A 47 -19.56 0.41 10.96
CA GLN A 47 -20.08 0.55 9.60
C GLN A 47 -20.24 -0.80 8.88
N HIS A 48 -19.28 -1.72 9.07
CA HIS A 48 -19.31 -3.05 8.48
C HIS A 48 -20.04 -4.08 9.35
N GLN A 49 -20.56 -3.68 10.52
CA GLN A 49 -21.26 -4.54 11.49
C GLN A 49 -20.46 -5.79 11.91
N VAL A 50 -19.17 -5.61 12.16
CA VAL A 50 -18.27 -6.69 12.61
C VAL A 50 -17.46 -6.24 13.82
N HIS A 51 -16.78 -7.19 14.48
CA HIS A 51 -15.86 -6.85 15.57
C HIS A 51 -14.64 -6.05 15.08
N ARG A 52 -14.13 -5.16 15.94
CA ARG A 52 -12.87 -4.42 15.76
C ARG A 52 -11.71 -5.31 15.29
N ALA A 53 -11.56 -6.49 15.91
CA ALA A 53 -10.53 -7.45 15.54
C ALA A 53 -10.67 -8.00 14.11
N THR A 54 -11.91 -8.12 13.61
CA THR A 54 -12.19 -8.56 12.24
C THR A 54 -11.77 -7.49 11.23
N VAL A 55 -12.16 -6.23 11.44
CA VAL A 55 -11.72 -5.12 10.58
C VAL A 55 -10.21 -4.95 10.62
N ALA A 56 -9.59 -5.05 11.80
CA ALA A 56 -8.14 -4.96 11.93
C ALA A 56 -7.42 -6.01 11.07
N ARG A 57 -7.89 -7.26 11.08
CA ARG A 57 -7.36 -8.34 10.23
C ARG A 57 -7.60 -8.08 8.74
N TRP A 58 -8.79 -7.62 8.36
CA TRP A 58 -9.08 -7.29 6.96
C TRP A 58 -8.19 -6.18 6.44
N LEU A 59 -8.01 -5.12 7.23
CA LEU A 59 -7.16 -3.99 6.88
C LEU A 59 -5.69 -4.40 6.77
N ALA A 60 -5.20 -5.22 7.71
CA ALA A 60 -3.84 -5.77 7.64
C ALA A 60 -3.63 -6.60 6.37
N SER A 61 -4.55 -7.53 6.07
CA SER A 61 -4.49 -8.38 4.88
C SER A 61 -4.58 -7.57 3.57
N ALA A 62 -5.44 -6.55 3.52
CA ALA A 62 -5.56 -5.66 2.38
C ALA A 62 -4.25 -4.88 2.14
N ARG A 63 -3.61 -4.38 3.21
CA ARG A 63 -2.31 -3.69 3.13
C ARG A 63 -1.21 -4.62 2.65
N GLU A 64 -1.10 -5.81 3.22
CA GLU A 64 -0.10 -6.81 2.81
C GLU A 64 -0.27 -7.18 1.33
N THR A 65 -1.50 -7.44 0.90
CA THR A 65 -1.83 -7.75 -0.50
C THR A 65 -1.46 -6.60 -1.42
N LEU A 66 -1.76 -5.36 -1.04
CA LEU A 66 -1.42 -4.17 -1.81
C LEU A 66 0.11 -4.06 -1.99
N VAL A 67 0.89 -4.25 -0.92
CA VAL A 67 2.36 -4.20 -0.98
C VAL A 67 2.90 -5.30 -1.87
N LEU A 68 2.46 -6.55 -1.67
CA LEU A 68 2.91 -7.70 -2.45
C LEU A 68 2.65 -7.51 -3.95
N ARG A 69 1.44 -7.08 -4.32
CA ARG A 69 1.06 -6.85 -5.71
C ARG A 69 1.77 -5.66 -6.32
N SER A 70 1.95 -4.57 -5.55
CA SER A 70 2.71 -3.39 -6.01
C SER A 70 4.14 -3.78 -6.37
N ARG A 71 4.81 -4.55 -5.50
CA ARG A 71 6.17 -5.07 -5.77
C ARG A 71 6.20 -5.94 -7.02
N ARG A 72 5.26 -6.88 -7.14
CA ARG A 72 5.17 -7.76 -8.31
C ARG A 72 4.99 -6.98 -9.60
N HIS A 73 4.07 -6.02 -9.64
CA HIS A 73 3.84 -5.20 -10.83
C HIS A 73 5.03 -4.29 -11.14
N PHE A 74 5.70 -3.78 -10.10
CA PHE A 74 6.85 -2.91 -10.24
C PHE A 74 8.02 -3.64 -10.88
N PHE A 75 8.40 -4.80 -10.33
CA PHE A 75 9.49 -5.62 -10.89
C PHE A 75 9.18 -6.19 -12.27
N ALA A 76 7.92 -6.41 -12.60
CA ALA A 76 7.53 -6.81 -13.95
C ALA A 76 7.58 -5.66 -14.96
N ALA A 77 7.53 -4.40 -14.50
CA ALA A 77 7.48 -3.22 -15.35
C ALA A 77 8.85 -2.57 -15.59
N ILE A 78 9.88 -2.96 -14.85
CA ILE A 78 11.22 -2.37 -14.94
C ILE A 78 12.25 -3.41 -15.36
N GLU A 79 13.11 -3.05 -16.32
CA GLU A 79 14.37 -3.74 -16.53
C GLU A 79 15.39 -3.13 -15.57
N LEU A 80 15.77 -3.89 -14.54
CA LEU A 80 16.76 -3.43 -13.57
C LEU A 80 18.17 -3.83 -14.03
N PRO A 81 19.10 -2.87 -14.13
CA PRO A 81 20.52 -3.18 -14.17
C PRO A 81 20.93 -3.93 -12.90
N PRO A 82 21.90 -4.86 -12.98
CA PRO A 82 22.43 -5.54 -11.81
C PRO A 82 22.90 -4.53 -10.75
N GLY A 83 22.35 -4.61 -9.53
CA GLY A 83 22.76 -3.79 -8.39
C GLY A 83 21.93 -2.52 -8.09
N GLU A 84 21.02 -2.09 -8.97
CA GLU A 84 20.14 -0.93 -8.69
C GLU A 84 18.81 -1.31 -8.03
N GLY A 85 18.37 -2.57 -8.21
CA GLY A 85 17.09 -3.07 -7.71
C GLY A 85 16.89 -2.90 -6.21
N ASP A 86 17.90 -3.22 -5.41
CA ASP A 86 17.82 -3.19 -3.94
C ASP A 86 17.71 -1.77 -3.38
N SER A 87 18.27 -0.78 -4.06
CA SER A 87 18.18 0.62 -3.63
C SER A 87 16.80 1.22 -3.93
N VAL A 88 16.22 0.85 -5.07
CA VAL A 88 14.87 1.26 -5.45
C VAL A 88 13.83 0.54 -4.59
N LEU A 89 14.04 -0.75 -4.32
CA LEU A 89 13.17 -1.53 -3.45
C LEU A 89 13.16 -0.98 -2.02
N ARG A 90 14.33 -0.67 -1.46
CA ARG A 90 14.44 -0.05 -0.13
C ARG A 90 13.73 1.30 -0.07
N LEU A 91 13.81 2.13 -1.10
CA LEU A 91 13.11 3.42 -1.15
C LEU A 91 11.59 3.26 -1.20
N VAL A 92 11.12 2.25 -1.93
CA VAL A 92 9.69 1.90 -2.03
C VAL A 92 9.17 1.36 -0.71
N GLU A 93 9.90 0.41 -0.10
CA GLU A 93 9.58 -0.16 1.21
C GLU A 93 9.58 0.90 2.30
N SER A 94 10.59 1.80 2.33
CA SER A 94 10.64 2.88 3.33
C SER A 94 9.41 3.79 3.27
N ARG A 95 8.93 4.13 2.07
CA ARG A 95 7.77 5.02 1.91
C ARG A 95 6.45 4.34 2.22
N LEU A 96 6.33 3.06 1.87
CA LEU A 96 5.17 2.24 2.22
C LEU A 96 5.11 2.06 3.74
N ASP A 97 6.21 1.66 4.37
CA ASP A 97 6.30 1.46 5.81
C ASP A 97 6.11 2.76 6.58
N GLU A 98 6.69 3.87 6.14
CA GLU A 98 6.51 5.17 6.82
C GLU A 98 5.07 5.69 6.69
N THR A 99 4.43 5.53 5.53
CA THR A 99 3.03 5.94 5.33
C THR A 99 2.08 5.05 6.13
N ILE A 100 2.35 3.74 6.19
CA ILE A 100 1.57 2.79 6.99
C ILE A 100 1.80 3.06 8.49
N ARG A 101 3.05 3.20 8.93
CA ARG A 101 3.44 3.44 10.33
C ARG A 101 2.91 4.77 10.85
N ARG A 102 3.04 5.86 10.10
CA ARG A 102 2.51 7.18 10.48
C ARG A 102 0.99 7.16 10.64
N ARG A 103 0.29 6.37 9.83
CA ARG A 103 -1.18 6.21 9.92
C ARG A 103 -1.61 5.26 11.05
N LEU A 104 -0.80 4.26 11.40
CA LEU A 104 -1.07 3.34 12.52
C LEU A 104 -0.75 3.97 13.89
N GLN A 105 0.21 4.89 13.97
CA GLN A 105 0.54 5.62 15.20
C GLN A 105 -0.48 6.72 15.56
N GLY A 106 -1.45 6.99 14.68
CA GLY A 106 -2.55 7.93 14.91
C GLY A 106 -3.83 7.30 15.44
N ALA A 107 -3.84 6.01 15.79
CA ALA A 107 -4.98 5.33 16.38
C ALA A 107 -4.82 5.25 17.90
N GLY A 108 -5.19 6.34 18.59
CA GLY A 108 -5.57 6.31 20.00
C GLY A 108 -6.89 5.57 20.19
#